data_AF-A0AA38MWL9-F1
#
_entry.id   AF-A0AA38MWL9-F1
#
_cell.length_a   1.000
_cell.length_b   1.000
_cell.length_c   1.000
_cell.angle_alpha   90.00
_cell.angle_beta   90.00
_cell.angle_gamma   90.00
#
_symmetry.space_group_name_H-M   'P 1'
#
loop_
_entity.id
_entity.type
_entity.pdbx_description
1 polymer ?
#
loop_
_entity_poly.entity_id
_entity_poly.type
_entity_poly.pdbx_seq_one_letter_code
_entity_poly.pdbx_strand_id
1 'polypeptide(L)'
;LGWTQHNKPNQQFIFTPLGHGGGYLIQNAWNCNYVTVEDGICTGISVVGSGFPATWAVEEIDYAKHDITGLTGNCFRIRWPNSRYVVDMEGYGCDKDGTRVSLQHL
;
A
#
# COMPACT_ATOMS: atom_id res chain seq x y z
N LEU A 1 -8.40 0.47 -0.52
CA LEU A 1 -7.71 0.16 -1.79
C LEU A 1 -8.56 -0.86 -2.56
N GLY A 2 -8.48 -0.90 -3.89
CA GLY A 2 -9.21 -1.88 -4.70
C GLY A 2 -10.72 -1.66 -4.81
N TRP A 3 -11.19 -0.41 -4.76
CA TRP A 3 -12.62 -0.08 -4.92
C TRP A 3 -12.78 1.26 -5.64
N THR A 4 -13.69 1.34 -6.60
CA THR A 4 -13.88 2.45 -7.55
C THR A 4 -14.41 3.73 -6.91
N GLN A 5 -15.31 3.62 -5.95
CA GLN A 5 -15.88 4.79 -5.27
C GLN A 5 -14.89 5.38 -4.26
N HIS A 6 -14.33 6.56 -4.51
CA HIS A 6 -13.37 7.22 -3.63
C HIS A 6 -14.02 7.95 -2.43
N ASN A 7 -13.18 8.43 -1.50
CA ASN A 7 -13.56 9.24 -0.33
C ASN A 7 -14.50 8.56 0.68
N LYS A 8 -14.60 7.22 0.66
CA LYS A 8 -15.34 6.50 1.68
C LYS A 8 -14.55 6.39 2.99
N PRO A 9 -15.22 6.29 4.16
CA PRO A 9 -14.53 6.21 5.45
C PRO A 9 -13.47 5.08 5.49
N ASN A 10 -13.79 3.91 4.94
CA ASN A 10 -12.89 2.76 4.88
C ASN A 10 -11.72 2.89 3.87
N GLN A 11 -11.58 4.04 3.21
CA GLN A 11 -10.53 4.31 2.22
C GLN A 11 -9.61 5.47 2.64
N GLN A 12 -9.79 5.98 3.86
CA GLN A 12 -8.92 6.99 4.44
C GLN A 12 -7.86 6.30 5.30
N PHE A 13 -6.62 6.75 5.19
CA PHE A 13 -5.48 6.15 5.88
C PHE A 13 -4.64 7.22 6.57
N ILE A 14 -4.16 6.91 7.78
CA ILE A 14 -3.25 7.72 8.58
C ILE A 14 -1.85 7.10 8.44
N PHE A 15 -0.88 7.93 8.08
CA PHE A 15 0.53 7.56 8.02
C PHE A 15 1.26 8.16 9.22
N THR A 16 1.67 7.30 10.15
CA THR A 16 2.41 7.73 11.34
C THR A 16 3.90 7.43 11.15
N PRO A 17 4.79 8.45 11.10
CA PRO A 17 6.22 8.22 10.96
C PRO A 17 6.80 7.59 12.22
N LEU A 18 7.70 6.61 12.06
CA LEU A 18 8.37 5.92 13.17
C LEU A 18 9.71 6.56 13.58
N GLY A 19 10.08 7.70 12.99
CA GLY A 19 11.33 8.42 13.26
C GLY A 19 12.54 7.85 12.49
N HIS A 20 13.61 8.64 12.35
CA HIS A 20 14.94 8.27 11.79
C HIS A 20 14.96 7.32 10.57
N GLY A 21 14.06 7.50 9.61
CA GLY A 21 14.01 6.64 8.42
C GLY A 21 13.45 5.24 8.66
N GLY A 22 12.90 4.97 9.86
CA GLY A 22 12.29 3.71 10.26
C GLY A 22 10.94 3.40 9.60
N GLY A 23 10.55 4.15 8.56
CA GLY A 23 9.30 3.96 7.83
C GLY A 23 8.07 4.52 8.52
N TYR A 24 6.91 3.97 8.15
CA TYR A 24 5.59 4.43 8.56
C TYR A 24 4.75 3.26 9.07
N LEU A 25 3.93 3.53 10.08
CA LEU A 25 2.71 2.76 10.30
C LEU A 25 1.63 3.32 9.38
N ILE A 26 0.86 2.42 8.78
CA ILE A 26 -0.28 2.79 7.93
C ILE A 26 -1.53 2.22 8.59
N GLN A 27 -2.46 3.10 8.97
CA GLN A 27 -3.67 2.72 9.69
C GLN A 27 -4.90 3.19 8.94
N ASN A 28 -5.94 2.36 8.88
CA ASN A 28 -7.24 2.78 8.38
C ASN A 28 -7.90 3.74 9.37
N ALA A 29 -8.28 4.93 8.89
CA ALA A 29 -8.82 5.99 9.75
C ALA A 29 -10.21 5.67 10.32
N TRP A 30 -10.96 4.74 9.71
CA TRP A 30 -12.33 4.41 10.12
C TRP A 30 -12.38 3.32 11.19
N ASN A 31 -11.61 2.24 11.03
CA ASN A 31 -11.68 1.09 11.95
C ASN A 31 -10.41 0.89 12.80
N CYS A 32 -9.42 1.77 12.67
CA CYS A 32 -8.15 1.72 13.40
C CYS A 32 -7.29 0.47 13.15
N ASN A 33 -7.64 -0.38 12.17
CA ASN A 33 -6.79 -1.50 11.78
C ASN A 33 -5.57 -0.99 11.03
N TYR A 34 -4.43 -1.62 11.29
CA TYR A 34 -3.19 -1.38 10.58
C TYR A 34 -3.12 -2.20 9.31
N VAL A 35 -2.54 -1.60 8.27
CA VAL A 35 -2.13 -2.32 7.06
C VAL A 35 -0.97 -3.23 7.45
N THR A 36 -1.14 -4.51 7.18
CA THR A 36 -0.14 -5.55 7.41
C THR A 36 -0.26 -6.58 6.28
N VAL A 37 0.48 -7.67 6.38
CA VAL A 37 0.33 -8.84 5.52
C VAL A 37 -0.23 -10.03 6.31
N GLU A 38 -0.76 -11.01 5.58
CA GLU A 38 -1.01 -12.34 6.15
C GLU A 38 0.32 -13.04 6.52
N ASP A 39 0.32 -14.36 6.66
CA ASP A 39 1.50 -15.09 7.13
C ASP A 39 2.60 -15.19 6.05
N GLY A 40 3.75 -14.58 6.33
CA GLY A 40 4.96 -14.62 5.51
C GLY A 40 5.18 -13.42 4.59
N ILE A 41 6.44 -13.20 4.19
CA ILE A 41 6.86 -12.13 3.28
C ILE A 41 7.28 -12.75 1.95
N CYS A 42 6.31 -12.92 1.04
CA CYS A 42 6.53 -13.52 -0.27
C CYS A 42 5.60 -12.93 -1.33
N THR A 43 5.90 -13.19 -2.60
CA THR A 43 5.06 -12.79 -3.73
C THR A 43 3.66 -13.41 -3.62
N GLY A 44 2.63 -12.59 -3.82
CA GLY A 44 1.23 -12.99 -3.80
C GLY A 44 0.59 -13.07 -2.41
N ILE A 45 1.32 -12.76 -1.32
CA ILE A 45 0.71 -12.70 0.02
C ILE A 45 -0.26 -11.51 0.11
N SER A 46 -1.39 -11.68 0.78
CA SER A 46 -2.40 -10.62 0.89
C SER A 46 -1.90 -9.49 1.78
N VAL A 47 -2.16 -8.26 1.36
CA VAL A 47 -2.08 -7.08 2.22
C VAL A 47 -3.45 -6.87 2.85
N VAL A 48 -3.51 -6.92 4.18
CA VAL A 48 -4.77 -6.97 4.95
C VAL A 48 -4.79 -5.90 6.04
N GLY A 49 -5.99 -5.59 6.55
CA GLY A 49 -6.15 -4.77 7.75
C GLY A 49 -6.29 -5.65 8.98
N SER A 50 -5.47 -5.43 10.02
CA SER A 50 -5.58 -6.15 11.29
C SER A 50 -5.26 -5.26 12.51
N GLY A 51 -5.49 -5.76 13.72
CA GLY A 51 -5.07 -5.08 14.96
C GLY A 51 -3.55 -5.06 15.19
N PHE A 52 -2.77 -5.77 14.37
CA PHE A 52 -1.32 -5.89 14.52
C PHE A 52 -0.60 -4.93 13.55
N PRO A 53 0.18 -3.96 14.05
CA PRO A 53 0.89 -3.02 13.22
C PRO A 53 2.09 -3.66 12.50
N ALA A 54 2.35 -3.19 11.28
CA ALA A 54 3.58 -3.46 10.55
C ALA A 54 4.21 -2.14 10.09
N THR A 55 5.53 -2.14 10.01
CA THR A 55 6.29 -1.03 9.43
C THR A 55 6.28 -1.13 7.91
N TRP A 56 6.14 0.00 7.23
CA TRP A 56 6.21 0.11 5.78
C TRP A 56 7.22 1.17 5.36
N ALA A 57 7.97 0.90 4.30
CA ALA A 57 8.75 1.94 3.62
C ALA A 57 7.88 2.60 2.54
N VAL A 58 7.87 3.93 2.52
CA VAL A 58 7.11 4.75 1.58
C VAL A 58 8.10 5.63 0.85
N GLU A 59 8.19 5.47 -0.47
CA GLU A 59 9.13 6.20 -1.31
C GLU A 59 8.38 6.93 -2.40
N GLU A 60 8.70 8.21 -2.60
CA GLU A 60 8.21 8.97 -3.75
C GLU A 60 8.80 8.41 -5.05
N ILE A 61 7.96 8.24 -6.06
CA ILE A 61 8.37 7.72 -7.37
C ILE A 61 8.12 8.77 -8.46
N ASP A 62 9.05 8.82 -9.40
CA ASP A 62 8.98 9.70 -10.57
C ASP A 62 8.26 8.98 -11.72
N TYR A 63 6.99 9.31 -11.96
CA TYR A 63 6.17 8.73 -13.05
C TYR A 63 6.70 9.04 -14.44
N ALA A 64 7.48 10.12 -14.63
CA ALA A 64 8.08 10.42 -15.94
C ALA A 64 9.07 9.32 -16.38
N LYS A 65 9.60 8.54 -15.41
CA LYS A 65 10.48 7.39 -15.66
C LYS A 65 9.73 6.06 -15.78
N HIS A 66 8.41 6.06 -15.59
CA HIS A 66 7.59 4.84 -15.55
C HIS A 66 6.50 4.81 -16.65
N ASP A 67 6.55 5.72 -17.63
CA ASP A 67 5.61 5.82 -18.75
C ASP A 67 4.12 5.88 -18.34
N ILE A 68 3.84 6.33 -17.12
CA ILE A 68 2.46 6.48 -16.62
C ILE A 68 1.94 7.86 -17.02
N THR A 69 1.26 7.93 -18.17
CA THR A 69 0.67 9.18 -18.68
C THR A 69 -0.65 9.50 -17.98
N GLY A 70 -0.87 10.78 -17.64
CA GLY A 70 -2.16 11.26 -17.12
C GLY A 70 -2.31 11.29 -15.59
N LEU A 71 -1.27 10.90 -14.85
CA LEU A 71 -1.20 11.16 -13.41
C LEU A 71 -0.69 12.59 -13.16
N THR A 72 -1.40 13.34 -12.33
CA THR A 72 -0.96 14.66 -11.83
C THR A 72 -0.75 14.58 -10.33
N GLY A 73 0.39 15.07 -9.82
CA GLY A 73 0.71 15.09 -8.39
C GLY A 73 1.77 14.06 -7.98
N ASN A 74 1.90 13.84 -6.67
CA ASN A 74 2.91 12.95 -6.10
C ASN A 74 2.42 11.49 -6.03
N CYS A 75 3.20 10.50 -6.49
CA CYS A 75 2.95 9.06 -6.31
C CYS A 75 4.02 8.49 -5.39
N PHE A 76 3.57 7.52 -4.62
CA PHE A 76 4.39 6.85 -3.65
C PHE A 76 4.28 5.36 -3.86
N ARG A 77 5.41 4.68 -3.77
CA ARG A 77 5.51 3.23 -3.70
C ARG A 77 5.57 2.83 -2.24
N ILE A 78 4.64 1.96 -1.84
CA ILE A 78 4.62 1.35 -0.52
C ILE A 78 5.29 -0.02 -0.63
N ARG A 79 6.25 -0.30 0.24
CA ARG A 79 7.05 -1.53 0.22
C ARG A 79 7.25 -2.11 1.60
N TRP A 80 7.39 -3.42 1.63
CA TRP A 80 7.83 -4.11 2.84
C TRP A 80 9.26 -3.67 3.18
N PRO A 81 9.57 -3.35 4.46
CA PRO A 81 10.85 -2.77 4.84
C PRO A 81 12.05 -3.59 4.41
N ASN A 82 13.11 -2.91 3.96
CA ASN A 82 14.40 -3.52 3.56
C ASN A 82 14.25 -4.65 2.53
N SER A 83 13.24 -4.58 1.65
CA SER A 83 12.98 -5.61 0.65
C SER A 83 12.56 -5.00 -0.70
N ARG A 84 12.46 -5.86 -1.72
CA ARG A 84 11.91 -5.51 -3.03
C ARG A 84 10.42 -5.79 -3.15
N TYR A 85 9.77 -6.25 -2.09
CA TYR A 85 8.34 -6.53 -2.09
C TYR A 85 7.54 -5.23 -1.97
N VAL A 86 6.66 -4.99 -2.94
CA VAL A 86 5.79 -3.81 -3.02
C VAL A 86 4.33 -4.18 -2.89
N VAL A 87 3.53 -3.25 -2.39
CA VAL A 87 2.08 -3.33 -2.47
C VAL A 87 1.65 -3.17 -3.93
N ASP A 88 0.89 -4.13 -4.44
CA ASP A 88 0.32 -4.10 -5.79
C ASP A 88 -1.12 -4.65 -5.78
N MET A 89 -1.89 -4.30 -6.81
CA MET A 89 -3.23 -4.84 -7.05
C MET A 89 -3.16 -5.97 -8.07
N GLU A 90 -3.84 -7.08 -7.78
CA GLU A 90 -3.92 -8.19 -8.72
C GLU A 90 -4.45 -7.74 -10.10
N GLY A 91 -3.95 -8.39 -11.15
CA GLY A 91 -4.27 -8.02 -12.53
C GLY A 91 -3.65 -6.71 -12.99
N TYR A 92 -2.57 -6.24 -12.34
CA TYR A 92 -1.84 -5.01 -12.69
C TYR A 92 -2.73 -3.76 -12.65
N GLY A 93 -3.55 -3.66 -11.60
CA GLY A 93 -4.49 -2.54 -11.44
C GLY A 93 -5.87 -2.82 -12.01
N CYS A 94 -6.38 -4.05 -11.86
CA CYS A 94 -7.76 -4.38 -12.15
C CYS A 94 -8.70 -3.41 -11.41
N ASP A 95 -9.64 -2.80 -12.15
CA ASP A 95 -10.56 -1.77 -11.66
C ASP A 95 -11.80 -2.35 -10.95
N LYS A 96 -11.92 -3.68 -10.93
CA LYS A 96 -13.02 -4.37 -10.26
C LYS A 96 -12.99 -4.12 -8.76
N ASP A 97 -14.14 -3.75 -8.22
CA ASP A 97 -14.35 -3.61 -6.78
C ASP A 97 -14.01 -4.91 -6.02
N GLY A 98 -13.24 -4.76 -4.95
CA GLY A 98 -12.74 -5.87 -4.14
C GLY A 98 -11.52 -6.57 -4.74
N THR A 99 -10.89 -6.01 -5.77
CA THR A 99 -9.61 -6.53 -6.29
C THR A 99 -8.61 -6.66 -5.16
N ARG A 100 -8.01 -7.84 -5.06
CA ARG A 100 -7.07 -8.18 -3.99
C ARG A 100 -5.80 -7.34 -4.11
N VAL A 101 -5.35 -6.86 -2.96
CA VAL A 101 -4.07 -6.18 -2.79
C VAL A 101 -3.09 -7.19 -2.21
N SER A 102 -1.90 -7.28 -2.79
CA SER A 102 -0.89 -8.27 -2.42
C SER A 102 0.52 -7.70 -2.46
N LEU A 103 1.49 -8.41 -1.85
CA LEU A 103 2.89 -8.10 -2.12
C LEU A 103 3.32 -8.69 -3.46
N GLN A 104 4.05 -7.92 -4.25
CA GLN A 104 4.68 -8.37 -5.49
C GLN A 104 6.18 -8.05 -5.44
N HIS A 105 6.99 -8.91 -6.05
CA HIS A 105 8.44 -8.71 -6.12
C HIS A 105 8.79 -7.88 -7.36
N LEU A 106 9.46 -6.73 -7.14
CA LEU A 106 10.02 -5.88 -8.20
C LEU A 106 11.39 -6.37 -8.71
#